data_AF-K2F9D0-F1
#
_entry.id   AF-K2F9D0-F1
#
_cell.length_a   1.000
_cell.length_b   1.000
_cell.length_c   1.000
_cell.angle_alpha   90.00
_cell.angle_beta   90.00
_cell.angle_gamma   90.00
#
_symmetry.space_group_name_H-M   'P 1'
#
loop_
_entity.id
_entity.type
_entity.pdbx_description
1 polymer ?
#
loop_
_entity_poly.entity_id
_entity_poly.type
_entity_poly.pdbx_seq_one_letter_code
_entity_poly.pdbx_strand_id
1 'polypeptide(L)'
;MNKKFVLRFVISIFLGIIFGLVCVTLASGTNPDIWWTPLMWSILYNRFLLWIVVAVVWVHTFHPLFWFRMWPFLRWALFWILVSMDLAIWVFINATPDAMTIFWYTILAWAIYWMIIDIVTTKIAWEWTEILWKK
;
A
#
# COMPACT_ATOMS: atom_id res chain seq x y z
N MET A 1 24.36 5.04 2.67
CA MET A 1 22.96 4.62 2.43
C MET A 1 22.97 3.40 1.51
N ASN A 2 22.26 2.32 1.86
CA ASN A 2 22.26 1.09 1.05
C ASN A 2 21.61 1.36 -0.32
N LYS A 3 22.32 1.15 -1.44
CA LYS A 3 21.81 1.43 -2.80
C LYS A 3 20.52 0.67 -3.11
N LYS A 4 20.36 -0.55 -2.57
CA LYS A 4 19.14 -1.35 -2.71
C LYS A 4 17.94 -0.71 -2.01
N PHE A 5 18.17 -0.08 -0.86
CA PHE A 5 17.13 0.64 -0.11
C PHE A 5 16.61 1.83 -0.90
N VAL A 6 17.50 2.68 -1.43
CA VAL A 6 17.10 3.86 -2.21
C VAL A 6 16.29 3.44 -3.44
N LEU A 7 16.72 2.39 -4.13
CA LEU A 7 16.01 1.88 -5.29
C LEU A 7 14.59 1.41 -4.94
N ARG A 8 14.43 0.61 -3.89
CA ARG A 8 13.11 0.15 -3.45
C ARG A 8 12.22 1.29 -2.99
N PHE A 9 12.78 2.23 -2.21
CA PHE A 9 12.05 3.41 -1.75
C PHE A 9 11.50 4.23 -2.93
N VAL A 10 12.34 4.49 -3.94
CA VAL A 10 11.95 5.21 -5.16
C VAL A 10 10.87 4.46 -5.93
N ILE A 11 11.04 3.15 -6.14
CA ILE A 11 10.04 2.32 -6.86
C ILE A 11 8.71 2.30 -6.12
N SER A 12 8.74 2.14 -4.79
CA SER A 12 7.53 2.14 -3.95
C SER A 12 6.78 3.47 -4.02
N ILE A 13 7.49 4.61 -4.05
CA ILE A 13 6.87 5.93 -4.23
C ILE A 13 6.20 6.04 -5.61
N PHE A 14 6.91 5.67 -6.69
CA PHE A 14 6.35 5.75 -8.04
C PHE A 14 5.14 4.86 -8.22
N LEU A 15 5.21 3.60 -7.76
CA LEU A 15 4.07 2.70 -7.77
C LEU A 15 2.92 3.29 -6.94
N GLY A 16 3.22 3.89 -5.79
CA GLY A 16 2.20 4.48 -4.94
C GLY A 16 1.44 5.64 -5.57
N ILE A 17 2.14 6.49 -6.31
CA ILE A 17 1.52 7.57 -7.08
C ILE A 17 0.64 6.97 -8.20
N ILE A 18 1.13 5.97 -8.93
CA ILE A 18 0.36 5.31 -10.00
C ILE A 18 -0.92 4.69 -9.44
N PHE A 19 -0.85 3.94 -8.34
CA PHE A 19 -2.03 3.34 -7.72
C PHE A 19 -2.98 4.38 -7.14
N GLY A 20 -2.45 5.47 -6.57
CA GLY A 20 -3.26 6.61 -6.14
C GLY A 20 -4.07 7.21 -7.30
N LEU A 21 -3.42 7.43 -8.44
CA LEU A 21 -4.07 7.92 -9.66
C LEU A 21 -5.11 6.92 -10.18
N VAL A 22 -4.79 5.62 -10.22
CA VAL A 22 -5.75 4.58 -10.61
C VAL A 22 -6.97 4.60 -9.70
N CYS A 23 -6.81 4.77 -8.38
CA CYS A 23 -7.92 4.89 -7.45
C CYS A 23 -8.80 6.12 -7.74
N VAL A 24 -8.18 7.28 -8.05
CA VAL A 24 -8.93 8.49 -8.42
C VAL A 24 -9.69 8.27 -9.74
N THR A 25 -9.05 7.67 -10.74
CA THR A 25 -9.69 7.34 -12.03
C THR A 25 -10.86 6.38 -11.84
N LEU A 26 -10.70 5.33 -11.03
CA LEU A 26 -11.79 4.40 -10.72
C LEU A 26 -12.93 5.08 -9.97
N ALA A 27 -12.62 5.93 -8.99
CA ALA A 27 -13.62 6.72 -8.28
C ALA A 27 -14.33 7.73 -9.18
N SER A 28 -13.65 8.25 -10.21
CA SER A 28 -14.28 9.14 -11.20
C SER A 28 -15.30 8.45 -12.08
N GLY A 29 -15.27 7.11 -12.17
CA GLY A 29 -16.31 6.33 -12.85
C GLY A 29 -17.65 6.36 -12.14
N THR A 30 -17.68 6.60 -10.82
CA THR A 30 -18.91 6.73 -10.02
C THR A 30 -19.25 8.18 -9.69
N ASN A 31 -18.26 9.06 -9.60
CA ASN A 31 -18.45 10.48 -9.39
C ASN A 31 -17.51 11.31 -10.30
N PRO A 32 -17.98 11.76 -11.48
CA PRO A 32 -17.14 12.43 -12.48
C PRO A 32 -16.43 13.69 -11.97
N ASP A 33 -17.06 14.39 -11.01
CA ASP A 33 -16.56 15.66 -10.47
C ASP A 33 -15.44 15.47 -9.43
N ILE A 34 -15.10 14.22 -9.08
CA ILE A 34 -14.10 13.92 -8.05
C ILE A 34 -12.79 14.67 -8.26
N TRP A 35 -12.35 14.80 -9.51
CA TRP A 35 -11.10 15.48 -9.90
C TRP A 35 -10.98 16.92 -9.40
N TRP A 36 -12.12 17.57 -9.13
CA TRP A 36 -12.19 18.97 -8.71
C TRP A 36 -12.58 19.12 -7.23
N THR A 37 -12.77 18.01 -6.51
CA THR A 37 -13.24 18.03 -5.12
C THR A 37 -12.09 17.82 -4.13
N PRO A 38 -12.24 18.29 -2.87
CA PRO A 38 -11.33 17.95 -1.78
C PRO A 38 -11.19 16.44 -1.53
N LEU A 39 -12.16 15.64 -2.00
CA LEU A 39 -12.14 14.19 -1.90
C LEU A 39 -10.98 13.58 -2.71
N MET A 40 -10.67 14.10 -3.91
CA MET A 40 -9.51 13.64 -4.69
C MET A 40 -8.22 13.81 -3.91
N TRP A 41 -8.00 15.00 -3.35
CA TRP A 41 -6.80 15.31 -2.57
C TRP A 41 -6.71 14.45 -1.31
N SER A 42 -7.83 14.19 -0.67
CA SER A 42 -7.90 13.31 0.51
C SER A 42 -7.54 11.86 0.14
N ILE A 43 -8.03 11.37 -1.00
CA ILE A 43 -7.65 10.06 -1.55
C ILE A 43 -6.15 10.08 -1.84
N LEU A 44 -5.64 10.99 -2.68
CA LEU A 44 -4.22 11.03 -3.02
C LEU A 44 -3.32 11.15 -1.79
N TYR A 45 -3.68 11.98 -0.81
CA TYR A 45 -2.91 12.17 0.42
C TYR A 45 -2.90 10.93 1.31
N ASN A 46 -4.07 10.35 1.62
CA ASN A 46 -4.16 9.12 2.40
C ASN A 46 -3.33 8.00 1.75
N ARG A 47 -3.42 7.91 0.42
CA ARG A 47 -2.72 6.92 -0.39
C ARG A 47 -1.22 7.15 -0.35
N PHE A 48 -0.77 8.38 -0.61
CA PHE A 48 0.64 8.76 -0.54
C PHE A 48 1.25 8.57 0.85
N LEU A 49 0.51 8.89 1.92
CA LEU A 49 0.96 8.73 3.30
C LEU A 49 1.16 7.25 3.64
N LEU A 50 0.19 6.40 3.31
CA LEU A 50 0.33 4.95 3.43
C LEU A 50 1.56 4.46 2.66
N TRP A 51 1.78 4.98 1.45
CA TRP A 51 2.94 4.63 0.61
C TRP A 51 4.28 5.04 1.21
N ILE A 52 4.38 6.22 1.84
CA ILE A 52 5.59 6.62 2.56
C ILE A 52 5.84 5.70 3.75
N VAL A 53 4.80 5.40 4.55
CA VAL A 53 4.93 4.50 5.70
C VAL A 53 5.40 3.12 5.25
N VAL A 54 4.91 2.62 4.11
CA VAL A 54 5.38 1.38 3.48
C VAL A 54 6.83 1.47 3.05
N ALA A 55 7.18 2.53 2.32
CA ALA A 55 8.51 2.70 1.76
C ALA A 55 9.58 2.84 2.87
N VAL A 56 9.23 3.45 4.00
CA VAL A 56 10.15 3.67 5.14
C VAL A 56 10.24 2.46 6.06
N VAL A 57 9.12 1.86 6.45
CA VAL A 57 9.11 0.82 7.49
C VAL A 57 9.38 -0.57 6.90
N TRP A 58 9.01 -0.80 5.64
CA TRP A 58 8.76 -2.16 5.14
C TRP A 58 9.48 -2.56 3.85
N VAL A 59 10.26 -1.64 3.30
CA VAL A 59 11.30 -1.91 2.29
C VAL A 59 12.44 -2.75 2.86
N HIS A 60 12.47 -2.99 4.16
CA HIS A 60 13.45 -3.86 4.77
C HIS A 60 12.94 -5.30 4.84
N THR A 61 13.72 -6.23 4.29
CA THR A 61 13.59 -7.68 4.58
C THR A 61 13.78 -7.98 6.07
N PHE A 62 14.42 -7.06 6.78
CA PHE A 62 14.70 -7.13 8.20
C PHE A 62 13.98 -5.99 8.90
N HIS A 63 13.00 -6.27 9.76
CA HIS A 63 12.21 -5.20 10.34
C HIS A 63 13.08 -4.29 11.22
N PRO A 64 13.10 -2.96 11.00
CA PRO A 64 13.97 -2.07 11.76
C PRO A 64 13.64 -2.04 13.27
N LEU A 65 12.36 -2.17 13.64
CA LEU A 65 11.97 -2.33 15.06
C LEU A 65 12.08 -3.75 15.62
N PHE A 66 11.63 -4.78 14.89
CA PHE A 66 11.47 -6.11 15.48
C PHE A 66 12.66 -7.05 15.25
N TRP A 67 13.66 -6.62 14.47
CA TRP A 67 14.95 -7.31 14.31
C TRP A 67 14.83 -8.79 13.88
N PHE A 68 13.72 -9.16 13.24
CA PHE A 68 13.55 -10.45 12.61
C PHE A 68 13.38 -10.29 11.10
N ARG A 69 13.77 -11.34 10.39
CA ARG A 69 13.64 -11.41 8.94
C ARG A 69 12.19 -11.66 8.59
N MET A 70 11.55 -10.66 7.98
CA MET A 70 10.12 -10.72 7.78
C MET A 70 9.76 -11.30 6.42
N TRP A 71 9.03 -12.41 6.44
CA TRP A 71 8.60 -13.10 5.24
C TRP A 71 7.62 -12.23 4.44
N PRO A 72 7.65 -12.28 3.10
CA PRO A 72 6.74 -11.51 2.24
C PRO A 72 5.27 -11.62 2.66
N PHE A 73 4.82 -12.84 2.98
CA PHE A 73 3.44 -13.09 3.42
C PHE A 73 3.09 -12.44 4.76
N LEU A 74 4.03 -12.39 5.71
CA LEU A 74 3.80 -11.75 7.00
C LEU A 74 3.74 -10.22 6.82
N ARG A 75 4.58 -9.65 5.94
CA ARG A 75 4.50 -8.22 5.55
C ARG A 75 3.12 -7.91 4.99
N TRP A 76 2.66 -8.77 4.09
CA TRP A 76 1.35 -8.65 3.48
C TRP A 76 0.20 -8.67 4.50
N ALA A 77 0.19 -9.63 5.42
CA ALA A 77 -0.86 -9.76 6.44
C ALA A 77 -0.91 -8.57 7.40
N LEU A 78 0.25 -8.10 7.89
CA LEU A 78 0.31 -6.95 8.79
C LEU A 78 -0.14 -5.66 8.09
N PHE A 79 0.17 -5.50 6.80
CA PHE A 79 -0.33 -4.38 6.01
C PHE A 79 -1.82 -4.42 5.80
N TRP A 80 -2.34 -5.59 5.49
CA TRP A 80 -3.77 -5.78 5.30
C TRP A 80 -4.53 -5.33 6.54
N ILE A 81 -4.04 -5.65 7.74
CA ILE A 81 -4.64 -5.23 9.00
C ILE A 81 -4.55 -3.70 9.19
N LEU A 82 -3.37 -3.09 9.03
CA LEU A 82 -3.18 -1.65 9.27
C LEU A 82 -3.99 -0.78 8.31
N VAL A 83 -4.03 -1.12 7.02
CA VAL A 83 -4.83 -0.39 6.02
C VAL A 83 -6.32 -0.62 6.25
N SER A 84 -6.72 -1.84 6.64
CA SER A 84 -8.11 -2.14 6.95
C SER A 84 -8.59 -1.43 8.21
N MET A 85 -7.71 -1.13 9.18
CA MET A 85 -8.09 -0.37 10.38
C MET A 85 -8.50 1.06 10.06
N ASP A 86 -7.72 1.80 9.27
CA ASP A 86 -8.06 3.19 8.88
C ASP A 86 -9.39 3.24 8.11
N LEU A 87 -9.55 2.32 7.16
CA LEU A 87 -10.77 2.21 6.37
C LEU A 87 -11.98 1.77 7.20
N ALA A 88 -11.79 0.85 8.15
CA ALA A 88 -12.83 0.41 9.06
C ALA A 88 -13.30 1.57 9.95
N ILE A 89 -12.35 2.33 10.52
CA ILE A 89 -12.65 3.51 11.32
C ILE A 89 -13.49 4.50 10.50
N TRP A 90 -13.12 4.77 9.25
CA TRP A 90 -13.89 5.66 8.38
C TRP A 90 -15.33 5.17 8.13
N VAL A 91 -15.51 3.87 7.87
CA VAL A 91 -16.83 3.25 7.67
C VAL A 91 -17.70 3.30 8.92
N PHE A 92 -17.10 3.12 10.11
CA PHE A 92 -17.84 3.23 11.37
C PHE A 92 -18.21 4.68 11.73
N ILE A 93 -17.42 5.67 11.30
CA ILE A 93 -17.70 7.09 11.56
C ILE A 93 -18.71 7.66 10.55
N ASN A 94 -18.59 7.30 9.26
CA ASN A 94 -19.44 7.80 8.18
C ASN A 94 -20.25 6.66 7.56
N ALA A 95 -21.21 6.13 8.34
CA ALA A 95 -22.03 5.01 7.93
C ALA A 95 -23.01 5.42 6.80
N THR A 96 -22.56 5.31 5.55
CA THR A 96 -23.43 5.37 4.36
C THR A 96 -23.99 3.98 4.02
N PRO A 97 -25.14 3.87 3.35
CA PRO A 97 -25.75 2.57 2.98
C PRO A 97 -24.79 1.64 2.24
N ASP A 98 -23.89 2.20 1.43
CA ASP A 98 -22.91 1.46 0.63
C ASP A 98 -21.53 1.34 1.29
N ALA A 99 -21.35 1.84 2.52
CA ALA A 99 -20.04 1.93 3.16
C ALA A 99 -19.37 0.56 3.30
N MET A 100 -20.16 -0.47 3.61
CA MET A 100 -19.65 -1.83 3.82
C MET A 100 -19.26 -2.51 2.51
N THR A 101 -19.95 -2.21 1.42
CA THR A 101 -19.57 -2.67 0.08
C THR A 101 -18.29 -1.97 -0.41
N ILE A 102 -18.20 -0.66 -0.21
CA ILE A 102 -16.99 0.14 -0.52
C ILE A 102 -15.80 -0.35 0.30
N PHE A 103 -16.02 -0.71 1.57
CA PHE A 103 -15.01 -1.28 2.46
C PHE A 103 -14.38 -2.55 1.87
N TRP A 104 -15.20 -3.55 1.54
CA TRP A 104 -14.70 -4.82 1.01
C TRP A 104 -14.01 -4.67 -0.34
N TYR A 105 -14.57 -3.87 -1.26
CA TYR A 105 -13.92 -3.63 -2.55
C TYR A 105 -12.58 -2.92 -2.41
N THR A 106 -12.51 -1.92 -1.53
CA THR A 106 -11.27 -1.21 -1.28
C THR A 106 -10.25 -2.18 -0.68
N ILE A 107 -10.60 -2.94 0.35
CA ILE A 107 -9.69 -3.91 0.99
C ILE A 107 -9.17 -4.96 -0.01
N LEU A 108 -10.04 -5.51 -0.86
CA LEU A 108 -9.63 -6.49 -1.87
C LEU A 108 -8.72 -5.88 -2.94
N ALA A 109 -9.04 -4.68 -3.44
CA ALA A 109 -8.17 -3.97 -4.37
C ALA A 109 -6.79 -3.69 -3.74
N TRP A 110 -6.76 -3.29 -2.47
CA TRP A 110 -5.53 -3.06 -1.71
C TRP A 110 -4.67 -4.30 -1.58
N ALA A 111 -5.28 -5.41 -1.16
CA ALA A 111 -4.62 -6.70 -1.05
C ALA A 111 -3.90 -7.08 -2.36
N ILE A 112 -4.57 -6.89 -3.50
CA ILE A 112 -4.03 -7.21 -4.84
C ILE A 112 -2.91 -6.26 -5.22
N TYR A 113 -3.11 -4.94 -5.13
CA TYR A 113 -2.07 -3.96 -5.48
C TYR A 113 -0.82 -4.20 -4.65
N TRP A 114 -0.98 -4.37 -3.34
CA TRP A 114 0.14 -4.56 -2.45
C TRP A 114 0.92 -5.86 -2.74
N MET A 115 0.22 -6.94 -3.09
CA MET A 115 0.87 -8.18 -3.52
C MET A 115 1.75 -7.95 -4.75
N ILE A 116 1.23 -7.24 -5.76
CA ILE A 116 1.96 -6.94 -7.00
C ILE A 116 3.22 -6.12 -6.67
N ILE A 117 3.10 -5.08 -5.84
CA ILE A 117 4.24 -4.24 -5.49
C ILE A 117 5.28 -4.99 -4.67
N ASP A 118 4.90 -5.76 -3.66
CA ASP A 118 5.89 -6.48 -2.84
C ASP A 118 6.64 -7.50 -3.68
N ILE A 119 5.96 -8.21 -4.58
CA ILE A 119 6.60 -9.13 -5.53
C ILE A 119 7.56 -8.38 -6.45
N VAL A 120 7.10 -7.29 -7.09
CA VAL A 120 7.91 -6.51 -8.05
C VAL A 120 9.12 -5.88 -7.36
N THR A 121 8.93 -5.23 -6.22
CA THR A 121 10.03 -4.57 -5.49
C THR A 121 11.01 -5.58 -4.90
N THR A 122 10.55 -6.71 -4.37
CA THR A 122 11.42 -7.78 -3.85
C THR A 122 12.20 -8.45 -5.00
N LYS A 123 11.60 -8.58 -6.20
CA LYS A 123 12.26 -9.12 -7.39
C LYS A 123 13.32 -8.17 -7.96
N ILE A 124 13.00 -6.88 -8.10
CA ILE A 124 13.94 -5.87 -8.63
C ILE A 124 15.12 -5.66 -7.67
N ALA A 125 14.90 -5.77 -6.36
CA ALA A 125 15.96 -5.60 -5.36
C ALA A 125 16.91 -6.80 -5.23
N TRP A 126 16.68 -7.89 -5.98
CA TRP A 126 17.43 -9.15 -5.87
C TRP A 126 17.42 -9.74 -4.44
N GLU A 127 16.39 -9.46 -3.65
CA GLU A 127 16.29 -9.98 -2.27
C GLU A 127 15.70 -11.38 -2.22
N TRP A 128 14.97 -11.82 -3.26
CA TRP A 128 14.44 -13.18 -3.34
C TRP A 128 15.52 -14.25 -3.20
N THR A 129 16.69 -14.03 -3.80
CA THR A 129 17.84 -14.95 -3.67
C THR A 129 18.41 -14.91 -2.27
N GLU A 130 18.50 -13.74 -1.63
CA GLU A 130 18.96 -13.65 -0.25
C GLU A 130 18.00 -14.33 0.73
N ILE A 131 16.68 -14.17 0.56
CA ILE A 131 15.62 -14.78 1.39
C ILE A 131 15.61 -16.31 1.25
N LEU A 132 15.76 -16.83 0.02
CA LEU A 132 15.65 -18.26 -0.26
C LEU A 132 16.97 -19.03 -0.07
N TRP A 133 18.15 -18.39 -0.18
CA TRP A 133 19.44 -19.09 -0.23
C TRP A 133 20.37 -18.85 0.96
N LYS A 134 20.13 -17.85 1.82
CA LYS A 134 20.90 -17.69 3.06
C LYS A 134 20.15 -18.30 4.23
N LYS A 135 20.54 -19.54 4.59
CA LYS A 135 20.35 -20.10 5.94
C LYS A 135 21.22 -19.34 6.93
#